data_AF-A0A0J9I613-F1
#
_entry.id   AF-A0A0J9I613-F1
#
_cell.length_a   1.000
_cell.length_b   1.000
_cell.length_c   1.000
_cell.angle_alpha   90.00
_cell.angle_beta   90.00
_cell.angle_gamma   90.00
#
_symmetry.space_group_name_H-M   'P 1'
#
loop_
_entity.id
_entity.type
_entity.pdbx_description
1 polymer ?
#
loop_
_entity_poly.entity_id
_entity_poly.type
_entity_poly.pdbx_seq_one_letter_code
_entity_poly.pdbx_strand_id
1 'polypeptide(L)'
;MERLESTCMLLIAIGEGVKGVDKLTDKKLLSFYPEMDWKGVMGMRDIIAHHYFDLDAEIVYDVIKHDLPKLKDVLQQIIDDLKISNQAID
;
A
#
# COMPACT_ATOMS: atom_id res chain seq x y z
N MET A 1 -18.39 7.48 -13.75
CA MET A 1 -17.01 7.60 -14.26
C MET A 1 -16.12 8.35 -13.28
N GLU A 2 -16.48 9.58 -12.83
CA GLU A 2 -15.70 10.38 -11.85
C GLU A 2 -15.29 9.67 -10.54
N ARG A 3 -16.13 8.77 -10.00
CA ARG A 3 -15.84 8.05 -8.74
C ARG A 3 -14.71 7.03 -8.87
N LEU A 4 -14.55 6.44 -10.05
CA LEU A 4 -13.48 5.46 -10.31
C LEU A 4 -12.14 6.19 -10.42
N GLU A 5 -12.10 7.31 -11.13
CA GLU A 5 -10.91 8.16 -11.29
C GLU A 5 -10.39 8.64 -9.94
N SER A 6 -11.28 9.13 -9.07
CA SER A 6 -10.92 9.57 -7.72
C SER A 6 -10.35 8.43 -6.87
N THR A 7 -10.91 7.23 -7.00
CA THR A 7 -10.46 6.05 -6.26
C THR A 7 -9.09 5.58 -6.73
N CYS A 8 -8.87 5.54 -8.05
CA CYS A 8 -7.58 5.24 -8.66
C CYS A 8 -6.49 6.22 -8.19
N MET A 9 -6.79 7.51 -8.10
CA MET A 9 -5.85 8.51 -7.60
C MET A 9 -5.44 8.26 -6.14
N LEU A 10 -6.38 7.82 -5.28
CA LEU A 10 -6.06 7.46 -3.90
C LEU A 10 -5.16 6.21 -3.82
N LEU A 11 -5.44 5.19 -4.63
CA LEU A 11 -4.61 3.99 -4.71
C LEU A 11 -3.18 4.30 -5.18
N ILE A 12 -3.04 5.20 -6.15
CA ILE A 12 -1.72 5.70 -6.59
C ILE A 12 -0.99 6.40 -5.44
N ALA A 13 -1.67 7.28 -4.71
CA ALA A 13 -1.07 8.00 -3.58
C ALA A 13 -0.58 7.04 -2.48
N ILE A 14 -1.33 5.97 -2.21
CA ILE A 14 -0.94 4.92 -1.26
C ILE A 14 0.34 4.21 -1.73
N GLY A 15 0.40 3.78 -3.00
CA GLY A 15 1.57 3.10 -3.56
C GLY A 15 2.83 3.98 -3.51
N GLU A 16 2.72 5.25 -3.89
CA GLU A 16 3.84 6.21 -3.79
C GLU A 16 4.27 6.47 -2.35
N GLY A 17 3.31 6.54 -1.40
CA GLY A 17 3.61 6.68 0.02
C GLY A 17 4.42 5.50 0.57
N VAL A 18 3.99 4.27 0.27
CA VAL A 18 4.71 3.04 0.68
C VAL A 18 6.11 3.00 0.08
N LYS A 19 6.26 3.36 -1.20
CA LYS A 19 7.56 3.47 -1.87
C LYS A 19 8.48 4.51 -1.22
N GLY A 20 7.91 5.62 -0.75
CA GLY A 20 8.61 6.61 0.04
C GLY A 20 9.16 6.01 1.35
N VAL A 21 8.33 5.26 2.09
CA VAL A 21 8.74 4.59 3.33
C VAL A 21 9.83 3.53 3.07
N ASP A 22 9.68 2.71 2.04
CA ASP A 22 10.69 1.70 1.66
C ASP A 22 12.05 2.37 1.39
N LYS A 23 12.04 3.49 0.66
CA LYS A 23 13.25 4.28 0.39
C LYS A 23 13.84 4.92 1.66
N LEU A 24 13.01 5.52 2.50
CA LEU A 24 13.45 6.19 3.73
C LEU A 24 14.06 5.22 4.75
N THR A 25 13.66 3.95 4.69
CA THR A 25 14.11 2.90 5.62
C THR A 25 15.19 2.00 5.01
N ASP A 26 15.81 2.41 3.90
CA ASP A 26 16.81 1.63 3.15
C ASP A 26 16.35 0.19 2.84
N LYS A 27 15.04 0.03 2.56
CA LYS A 27 14.38 -1.26 2.27
C LYS A 27 14.43 -2.28 3.40
N LYS A 28 14.63 -1.82 4.64
CA LYS A 28 14.75 -2.69 5.82
C LYS A 28 13.44 -2.84 6.56
N LEU A 29 12.64 -1.78 6.69
CA LEU A 29 11.44 -1.84 7.53
C LEU A 29 10.42 -2.85 7.01
N LEU A 30 10.09 -2.77 5.71
CA LEU A 30 9.05 -3.60 5.12
C LEU A 30 9.43 -5.08 5.05
N SER A 31 10.72 -5.43 5.05
CA SER A 31 11.16 -6.83 5.01
C SER A 31 10.85 -7.62 6.28
N PHE A 32 10.53 -6.94 7.38
CA PHE A 32 10.04 -7.57 8.61
C PHE A 32 8.57 -7.99 8.55
N TYR A 33 7.84 -7.57 7.51
CA TYR A 33 6.41 -7.85 7.32
C TYR A 33 6.17 -8.58 5.98
N PRO A 34 6.69 -9.82 5.82
CA PRO A 34 6.68 -10.54 4.54
C PRO A 34 5.29 -11.06 4.13
N GLU A 35 4.29 -10.97 5.00
CA GLU A 35 2.89 -11.33 4.72
C GLU A 35 2.22 -10.41 3.68
N MET A 36 2.83 -9.27 3.37
CA MET A 36 2.40 -8.33 2.35
C MET A 36 3.29 -8.35 1.11
N ASP A 37 2.67 -8.33 -0.07
CA ASP A 37 3.37 -8.09 -1.32
C ASP A 37 3.65 -6.59 -1.50
N TRP A 38 4.75 -6.13 -0.91
CA TRP A 38 5.17 -4.73 -0.99
C TRP A 38 5.48 -4.28 -2.43
N LYS A 39 5.94 -5.19 -3.29
CA LYS A 39 6.18 -4.88 -4.70
C LYS A 39 4.86 -4.62 -5.41
N GLY A 40 3.84 -5.44 -5.18
CA GLY A 40 2.49 -5.23 -5.68
C GLY A 40 1.88 -3.92 -5.18
N VAL A 41 1.97 -3.64 -3.88
CA VAL A 41 1.45 -2.38 -3.28
C VAL A 41 2.10 -1.14 -3.90
N MET A 42 3.43 -1.14 -4.06
CA MET A 42 4.14 -0.03 -4.73
C MET A 42 3.86 0.03 -6.23
N GLY A 43 3.63 -1.11 -6.87
CA GLY A 43 3.34 -1.27 -8.30
C GLY A 43 1.90 -0.98 -8.69
N MET A 44 1.01 -0.67 -7.73
CA MET A 44 -0.42 -0.46 -7.97
C MET A 44 -0.70 0.66 -8.99
N ARG A 45 0.16 1.69 -9.03
CA ARG A 45 0.13 2.74 -10.06
C ARG A 45 0.33 2.17 -11.46
N ASP A 46 1.28 1.25 -11.62
CA ASP A 46 1.64 0.71 -12.93
C ASP A 46 0.53 -0.19 -13.47
N ILE A 47 -0.18 -0.90 -12.59
CA ILE A 47 -1.37 -1.68 -12.93
C ILE A 47 -2.52 -0.77 -13.38
N ILE A 48 -2.82 0.28 -12.60
CA ILE A 48 -3.90 1.23 -12.92
C ILE A 48 -3.60 2.02 -14.20
N ALA A 49 -2.34 2.43 -14.42
CA ALA A 49 -1.95 3.28 -15.55
C ALA A 49 -1.78 2.53 -16.88
N HIS A 50 -1.23 1.31 -16.88
CA HIS A 50 -1.03 0.54 -18.12
C HIS A 50 -2.28 -0.23 -18.56
N HIS A 51 -3.12 -0.64 -17.62
CA HIS A 51 -4.36 -1.32 -17.92
C HIS A 51 -5.58 -0.39 -17.90
N TYR A 52 -5.43 0.94 -17.74
CA TYR A 52 -6.55 1.90 -17.59
C TYR A 52 -7.67 1.76 -18.64
N PHE A 53 -7.33 1.44 -19.89
CA PHE A 53 -8.29 1.30 -20.99
C PHE A 53 -9.08 -0.02 -20.94
N ASP A 54 -8.49 -1.05 -20.33
CA ASP A 54 -9.06 -2.38 -20.08
C ASP A 54 -9.27 -2.61 -18.56
N LEU A 55 -9.30 -1.53 -17.77
CA LEU A 55 -9.23 -1.61 -16.31
C LEU A 55 -10.58 -2.11 -15.83
N ASP A 56 -10.61 -3.40 -15.57
CA ASP A 56 -11.79 -4.05 -15.04
C ASP A 56 -12.09 -3.42 -13.68
N ALA A 57 -13.24 -2.74 -13.59
CA ALA A 57 -13.71 -2.16 -12.35
C ALA A 57 -13.83 -3.22 -11.25
N GLU A 58 -14.02 -4.49 -11.61
CA GLU A 58 -13.99 -5.62 -10.68
C GLU A 58 -12.62 -5.82 -10.05
N ILE A 59 -11.51 -5.65 -10.79
CA ILE A 59 -10.15 -5.74 -10.23
C ILE A 59 -9.93 -4.62 -9.21
N VAL A 60 -10.31 -3.39 -9.55
CA VAL A 60 -10.18 -2.25 -8.62
C VAL A 60 -11.06 -2.48 -7.38
N TYR A 61 -12.26 -3.00 -7.58
CA TYR A 61 -13.17 -3.34 -6.48
C TYR A 61 -12.57 -4.44 -5.58
N ASP A 62 -11.98 -5.48 -6.17
CA ASP A 62 -11.33 -6.58 -5.45
C ASP A 62 -10.16 -6.09 -4.59
N VAL A 63 -9.29 -5.25 -5.14
CA VAL A 63 -8.19 -4.60 -4.41
C VAL A 63 -8.73 -3.79 -3.23
N ILE A 64 -9.77 -2.98 -3.45
CA ILE A 64 -10.38 -2.18 -2.38
C ILE A 64 -10.99 -3.07 -1.30
N LYS A 65 -11.60 -4.18 -1.69
CA LYS A 65 -12.38 -5.03 -0.78
C LYS A 65 -11.51 -5.99 0.02
N HIS A 66 -10.43 -6.51 -0.56
CA HIS A 66 -9.64 -7.60 0.01
C HIS A 66 -8.22 -7.18 0.36
N ASP A 67 -7.54 -6.40 -0.49
CA ASP A 67 -6.13 -6.04 -0.26
C ASP A 67 -5.98 -4.80 0.61
N LEU A 68 -6.82 -3.79 0.41
CA LEU A 68 -6.72 -2.52 1.12
C LEU A 68 -6.93 -2.65 2.64
N PRO A 69 -7.89 -3.46 3.15
CA PRO A 69 -8.01 -3.71 4.58
C PRO A 69 -6.77 -4.39 5.15
N LYS A 70 -6.24 -5.41 4.45
CA LYS A 70 -5.03 -6.12 4.87
C LYS A 70 -3.82 -5.18 4.94
N LEU A 71 -3.65 -4.33 3.93
CA LEU A 71 -2.60 -3.31 3.92
C LEU A 71 -2.72 -2.36 5.12
N LYS A 72 -3.93 -1.89 5.42
CA LYS A 72 -4.18 -1.01 6.57
C LYS A 72 -3.79 -1.69 7.88
N ASP A 73 -4.17 -2.95 8.07
CA ASP A 73 -3.88 -3.68 9.30
C ASP A 73 -2.37 -3.87 9.50
N VAL A 74 -1.63 -4.19 8.44
CA VAL A 74 -0.17 -4.33 8.51
C VAL A 74 0.53 -2.98 8.73
N LEU A 75 0.06 -1.90 8.11
CA LEU A 75 0.58 -0.55 8.39
C LEU A 75 0.33 -0.13 9.84
N GLN A 76 -0.82 -0.51 10.40
CA GLN A 76 -1.12 -0.25 11.81
C GLN A 76 -0.18 -1.06 12.73
N GLN A 77 0.06 -2.33 12.41
CA GLN A 77 1.04 -3.17 13.11
C GLN A 77 2.43 -2.54 13.10
N ILE A 78 2.90 -2.05 11.94
CA ILE A 78 4.18 -1.35 11.81
C ILE A 78 4.26 -0.14 12.76
N ILE A 79 3.20 0.67 12.81
CA ILE A 79 3.15 1.85 13.67
C ILE A 79 3.26 1.45 15.15
N ASP A 80 2.56 0.39 15.55
CA ASP A 80 2.51 -0.04 16.94
C ASP A 80 3.83 -0.69 17.39
N ASP A 81 4.47 -1.49 16.53
CA ASP A 81 5.80 -2.05 16.77
C ASP A 81 6.88 -0.96 16.92
N LEU A 82 6.79 0.11 16.12
CA LEU A 82 7.68 1.28 16.22
C LEU A 82 7.44 2.07 17.51
N LYS A 83 6.19 2.22 17.99
CA LYS A 83 5.89 2.88 19.27
C LYS A 83 6.44 2.09 20.46
N ILE A 84 6.26 0.76 20.47
CA ILE A 84 6.78 -0.11 21.51
C ILE A 84 8.30 -0.02 21.56
N SER A 85 8.96 -0.06 20.39
CA SER A 85 10.42 0.07 20.29
C SER A 85 10.94 1.40 20.84
N ASN A 86 10.22 2.50 20.61
CA ASN A 86 10.60 3.81 21.14
C ASN A 86 10.36 3.94 22.66
N GLN A 87 9.36 3.24 23.21
CA GLN A 87 9.09 3.23 24.66
C GLN A 87 10.05 2.33 25.45
N ALA A 88 10.71 1.37 24.80
CA ALA A 88 11.67 0.47 25.46
C ALA A 88 13.06 1.11 25.67
N ILE A 89 13.29 2.33 25.17
CA ILE A 89 14.57 3.06 25.24
C ILE A 89 14.49 4.21 26.28
N ASP A 90 13.30 4.52 26.79
CA ASP A 90 13.06 5.45 27.90
C ASP A 90 12.90 4.69 29.24
#